data_AF-A0AAW2PL25-F1
#
_entry.id   AF-A0AAW2PL25-F1
#
_cell.length_a   1.000
_cell.length_b   1.000
_cell.length_c   1.000
_cell.angle_alpha   90.00
_cell.angle_beta   90.00
_cell.angle_gamma   90.00
#
_symmetry.space_group_name_H-M   'P 1'
#
loop_
_entity.id
_entity.type
_entity.pdbx_description
1 polymer ?
#
loop_
_entity_poly.entity_id
_entity_poly.type
_entity_poly.pdbx_seq_one_letter_code
_entity_poly.pdbx_strand_id
1 'polypeptide(L)'
;MDGKPTILVAEKLGEAGLKVLEEFANVDCSYNLSPEDLCTKISLCDALIVRSGTKVSRQVFESSAGRLKVVGRAGVGIDNVDLGAATEHGCLVVNAPTANTVAAAEHGIALLTAMARNIAQADASVKAGKWLRSKYVGVSLVADRARAIGVELLSFDEAIASADFISLHMPLVAATSKMLNDETFAKMKKGVRIINVARGGVIDEEALVKAIDAGIVAQAALDVFTEEPPAKDSKLVQSENVIATPHLGASTMEAQEGVAIEIAEAVVGALKGELAATAVNAPMVPAELVAGGSGVKSVKVTYASTRAPDDLDTRLLRAMITKGLIEPISNVLCEFGSFEVDVSLEGSIILCSQVDQPGMIGKVGSILGEENVNVSFMSVGRIAPRKQAVMAIGVDEEPSKKSLKRIGEVPAIEEFVYLNL
;
A
#
# COMPACT_ATOMS: atom_id res chain seq x y z
N MET A 1 32.88 -9.17 4.02
CA MET A 1 33.30 -9.53 2.65
C MET A 1 32.91 -8.34 1.78
N ASP A 2 33.90 -7.49 1.48
CA ASP A 2 33.70 -6.15 0.92
C ASP A 2 33.69 -6.18 -0.62
N GLY A 3 32.53 -6.49 -1.21
CA GLY A 3 32.28 -6.36 -2.65
C GLY A 3 31.09 -5.44 -2.91
N LYS A 4 31.11 -4.71 -4.04
CA LYS A 4 29.92 -3.97 -4.52
C LYS A 4 28.74 -4.95 -4.62
N PRO A 5 27.54 -4.60 -4.12
CA PRO A 5 26.36 -5.45 -4.24
C PRO A 5 26.03 -5.67 -5.73
N THR A 6 25.36 -6.78 -6.03
CA THR A 6 24.93 -7.13 -7.38
C THR A 6 23.42 -6.93 -7.53
N ILE A 7 23.02 -6.12 -8.50
CA ILE A 7 21.62 -5.80 -8.78
C ILE A 7 21.24 -6.38 -10.13
N LEU A 8 20.26 -7.29 -10.14
CA LEU A 8 19.68 -7.81 -11.36
C LEU A 8 18.52 -6.91 -11.81
N VAL A 9 18.61 -6.37 -13.02
CA VAL A 9 17.53 -5.63 -13.67
C VAL A 9 16.91 -6.53 -14.74
N ALA A 10 15.76 -7.11 -14.42
CA ALA A 10 15.12 -8.16 -15.23
C ALA A 10 14.22 -7.60 -16.35
N GLU A 11 13.90 -6.31 -16.30
CA GLU A 11 13.08 -5.60 -17.29
C GLU A 11 13.65 -4.21 -17.58
N LYS A 12 13.35 -3.66 -18.77
CA LYS A 12 13.93 -2.39 -19.22
C LYS A 12 13.58 -1.23 -18.27
N LEU A 13 14.61 -0.65 -17.67
CA LEU A 13 14.56 0.54 -16.81
C LEU A 13 15.04 1.78 -17.59
N GLY A 14 14.60 2.97 -17.19
CA GLY A 14 15.09 4.23 -17.77
C GLY A 14 16.59 4.46 -17.48
N GLU A 15 17.29 5.10 -18.43
CA GLU A 15 18.75 5.32 -18.32
C GLU A 15 19.16 6.10 -17.07
N ALA A 16 18.35 7.07 -16.64
CA ALA A 16 18.61 7.84 -15.42
C ALA A 16 18.67 6.94 -14.17
N GLY A 17 17.72 5.99 -14.05
CA GLY A 17 17.71 5.01 -12.96
C GLY A 17 18.89 4.04 -13.03
N LEU A 18 19.26 3.58 -14.24
CA LEU A 18 20.42 2.69 -14.41
C LEU A 18 21.72 3.36 -13.96
N LYS A 19 21.93 4.64 -14.28
CA LYS A 19 23.12 5.39 -13.82
C LYS A 19 23.21 5.46 -12.30
N VAL A 20 22.10 5.71 -11.61
CA VAL A 20 22.04 5.71 -10.13
C VAL A 20 22.48 4.36 -9.57
N LEU A 21 22.04 3.25 -10.19
CA LEU A 21 22.41 1.90 -9.76
C LEU A 21 23.90 1.60 -10.02
N GLU A 22 24.41 1.94 -11.20
CA GLU A 22 25.79 1.66 -11.63
C GLU A 22 26.86 2.39 -10.79
N GLU A 23 26.52 3.58 -10.27
CA GLU A 23 27.39 4.30 -9.33
C GLU A 23 27.63 3.49 -8.05
N PHE A 24 26.60 2.79 -7.56
CA PHE A 24 26.62 2.08 -6.28
C PHE A 24 26.98 0.59 -6.39
N ALA A 25 26.50 -0.10 -7.40
CA ALA A 25 26.45 -1.56 -7.48
C ALA A 25 26.98 -2.11 -8.81
N ASN A 26 27.19 -3.43 -8.88
CA ASN A 26 27.35 -4.16 -10.13
C ASN A 26 25.95 -4.43 -10.70
N VAL A 27 25.63 -3.83 -11.85
CA VAL A 27 24.30 -3.96 -12.46
C VAL A 27 24.34 -5.01 -13.57
N ASP A 28 23.54 -6.07 -13.42
CA ASP A 28 23.29 -7.07 -14.46
C ASP A 28 21.94 -6.77 -15.11
N CYS A 29 21.96 -6.27 -16.34
CA CYS A 29 20.75 -6.11 -17.16
C CYS A 29 20.51 -7.38 -17.99
N SER A 30 19.59 -8.22 -17.54
CA SER A 30 19.24 -9.48 -18.21
C SER A 30 17.73 -9.56 -18.40
N TYR A 31 17.27 -9.35 -19.62
CA TYR A 31 15.85 -9.23 -19.94
C TYR A 31 15.25 -10.53 -20.48
N ASN A 32 13.93 -10.66 -20.38
CA ASN A 32 13.15 -11.81 -20.90
C ASN A 32 13.62 -13.16 -20.34
N LEU A 33 14.02 -13.19 -19.06
CA LEU A 33 14.42 -14.41 -18.37
C LEU A 33 13.23 -15.35 -18.22
N SER A 34 13.44 -16.64 -18.48
CA SER A 34 12.49 -17.67 -18.06
C SER A 34 12.43 -17.73 -16.52
N PRO A 35 11.35 -18.26 -15.91
CA PRO A 35 11.31 -18.45 -14.46
C PRO A 35 12.50 -19.26 -13.91
N GLU A 36 12.98 -20.25 -14.66
CA GLU A 36 14.13 -21.08 -14.30
C GLU A 36 15.46 -20.29 -14.35
N ASP A 37 15.66 -19.50 -15.41
CA ASP A 37 16.85 -18.65 -15.55
C ASP A 37 16.88 -17.55 -14.49
N LEU A 38 15.72 -16.97 -14.16
CA LEU A 38 15.56 -15.99 -13.10
C LEU A 38 15.97 -16.60 -11.74
N CYS A 39 15.46 -17.78 -11.41
CA CYS A 39 15.82 -18.49 -10.18
C CYS A 39 17.32 -18.87 -10.13
N THR A 40 17.91 -19.19 -11.28
CA THR A 40 19.36 -19.49 -11.34
C THR A 40 20.18 -18.24 -11.05
N LYS A 41 19.85 -17.11 -11.69
CA LYS A 41 20.57 -15.84 -11.53
C LYS A 41 20.41 -15.24 -10.13
N ILE A 42 19.21 -15.31 -9.55
CA ILE A 42 18.90 -14.63 -8.28
C ILE A 42 19.76 -15.11 -7.10
N SER A 43 20.25 -16.35 -7.16
CA SER A 43 21.18 -16.92 -6.17
C SER A 43 22.49 -16.13 -6.01
N LEU A 44 22.84 -15.30 -7.00
CA LEU A 44 24.05 -14.50 -7.05
C LEU A 44 23.80 -13.00 -6.82
N CYS A 45 22.55 -12.59 -6.60
CA CYS A 45 22.16 -11.19 -6.57
C CYS A 45 21.75 -10.74 -5.16
N ASP A 46 22.05 -9.48 -4.84
CA ASP A 46 21.69 -8.84 -3.58
C ASP A 46 20.39 -8.02 -3.72
N ALA A 47 20.05 -7.60 -4.96
CA ALA A 47 18.78 -6.99 -5.30
C ALA A 47 18.25 -7.43 -6.66
N LEU A 48 16.93 -7.30 -6.83
CA LEU A 48 16.21 -7.52 -8.09
C LEU A 48 15.33 -6.32 -8.40
N ILE A 49 15.39 -5.82 -9.63
CA ILE A 49 14.47 -4.80 -10.14
C ILE A 49 13.63 -5.40 -11.27
N VAL A 50 12.32 -5.28 -11.13
CA VAL A 50 11.30 -5.76 -12.08
C VAL A 50 10.31 -4.64 -12.42
N ARG A 51 9.51 -4.86 -13.46
CA ARG A 51 8.34 -4.02 -13.79
C ARG A 51 7.07 -4.83 -13.60
N SER A 52 6.25 -4.99 -14.64
CA SER A 52 4.98 -5.72 -14.60
C SER A 52 5.06 -7.09 -15.26
N GLY A 53 6.06 -7.35 -16.11
CA GLY A 53 6.16 -8.60 -16.87
C GLY A 53 6.74 -9.77 -16.07
N THR A 54 7.72 -9.50 -15.22
CA THR A 54 8.39 -10.56 -14.42
C THR A 54 7.57 -10.89 -13.18
N LYS A 55 7.24 -12.17 -13.00
CA LYS A 55 6.57 -12.66 -11.79
C LYS A 55 7.60 -13.07 -10.73
N VAL A 56 7.65 -12.35 -9.62
CA VAL A 56 8.53 -12.63 -8.48
C VAL A 56 7.78 -13.55 -7.51
N SER A 57 7.79 -14.84 -7.82
CA SER A 57 7.10 -15.88 -7.03
C SER A 57 7.91 -16.33 -5.82
N ARG A 58 7.28 -17.10 -4.92
CA ARG A 58 7.95 -17.81 -3.81
C ARG A 58 9.24 -18.52 -4.21
N GLN A 59 9.27 -19.19 -5.36
CA GLN A 59 10.47 -19.91 -5.84
C GLN A 59 11.67 -18.99 -6.05
N VAL A 60 11.45 -17.72 -6.40
CA VAL A 60 12.54 -16.74 -6.57
C VAL A 60 13.20 -16.46 -5.22
N PHE A 61 12.41 -16.31 -4.16
CA PHE A 61 12.91 -16.08 -2.80
C PHE A 61 13.61 -17.32 -2.24
N GLU A 62 13.04 -18.51 -2.44
CA GLU A 62 13.66 -19.79 -2.04
C GLU A 62 15.00 -20.01 -2.75
N SER A 63 15.07 -19.73 -4.06
CA SER A 63 16.29 -19.87 -4.87
C SER A 63 17.37 -18.86 -4.52
N SER A 64 17.01 -17.75 -3.88
CA SER A 64 17.99 -16.75 -3.43
C SER A 64 18.84 -17.21 -2.24
N ALA A 65 18.44 -18.27 -1.54
CA ALA A 65 19.09 -18.79 -0.33
C ALA A 65 19.39 -17.68 0.71
N GLY A 66 18.51 -16.69 0.83
CA GLY A 66 18.63 -15.57 1.77
C GLY A 66 19.61 -14.46 1.34
N ARG A 67 20.18 -14.55 0.13
CA ARG A 67 21.07 -13.50 -0.40
C ARG A 67 20.30 -12.26 -0.82
N LEU A 68 19.15 -12.44 -1.46
CA LEU A 68 18.32 -11.35 -1.97
C LEU A 68 17.80 -10.49 -0.81
N LYS A 69 18.21 -9.22 -0.76
CA LYS A 69 17.86 -8.29 0.31
C LYS A 69 16.71 -7.35 -0.05
N VAL A 70 16.59 -7.01 -1.33
CA VAL A 70 15.53 -6.11 -1.80
C VAL A 70 15.02 -6.45 -3.20
N VAL A 71 13.71 -6.39 -3.36
CA VAL A 71 13.02 -6.39 -4.67
C VAL A 71 12.44 -4.99 -4.90
N GLY A 72 12.93 -4.32 -5.94
CA GLY A 72 12.37 -3.07 -6.43
C GLY A 72 11.38 -3.30 -7.55
N ARG A 73 10.10 -2.97 -7.32
CA ARG A 73 9.09 -2.93 -8.38
C ARG A 73 9.03 -1.51 -8.96
N ALA A 74 9.49 -1.34 -10.19
CA ALA A 74 9.45 -0.07 -10.90
C ALA A 74 8.00 0.28 -11.34
N GLY A 75 7.27 0.94 -10.44
CA GLY A 75 5.94 1.51 -10.57
C GLY A 75 5.08 1.23 -9.32
N VAL A 76 3.81 1.61 -9.33
CA VAL A 76 2.94 1.54 -8.13
C VAL A 76 2.47 0.14 -7.72
N GLY A 77 1.92 -0.64 -8.66
CA GLY A 77 1.35 -1.97 -8.38
C GLY A 77 2.41 -2.98 -7.94
N ILE A 78 2.03 -3.94 -7.11
CA ILE A 78 2.91 -4.98 -6.57
C ILE A 78 2.31 -6.39 -6.78
N ASP A 79 1.33 -6.49 -7.67
CA ASP A 79 0.53 -7.69 -7.91
C ASP A 79 1.35 -8.87 -8.45
N ASN A 80 2.51 -8.56 -9.05
CA ASN A 80 3.45 -9.55 -9.59
C ASN A 80 4.55 -9.97 -8.59
N VAL A 81 4.47 -9.55 -7.32
CA VAL A 81 5.44 -9.89 -6.27
C VAL A 81 4.75 -10.58 -5.10
N ASP A 82 5.25 -11.75 -4.69
CA ASP A 82 4.76 -12.47 -3.51
C ASP A 82 5.31 -11.83 -2.23
N LEU A 83 4.51 -10.92 -1.63
CA LEU A 83 4.90 -10.18 -0.43
C LEU A 83 5.05 -11.08 0.80
N GLY A 84 4.27 -12.15 0.90
CA GLY A 84 4.36 -13.10 2.02
C GLY A 84 5.69 -13.83 1.98
N ALA A 85 6.04 -14.40 0.82
CA ALA A 85 7.33 -15.05 0.63
C ALA A 85 8.51 -14.07 0.81
N ALA A 86 8.38 -12.82 0.34
CA ALA A 86 9.39 -11.79 0.54
C ALA A 86 9.67 -11.54 2.04
N THR A 87 8.60 -11.35 2.82
CA THR A 87 8.69 -11.13 4.28
C THR A 87 9.29 -12.33 5.00
N GLU A 88 8.84 -13.55 4.69
CA GLU A 88 9.37 -14.79 5.28
C GLU A 88 10.88 -14.98 5.06
N HIS A 89 11.39 -14.52 3.92
CA HIS A 89 12.81 -14.61 3.57
C HIS A 89 13.63 -13.36 3.96
N GLY A 90 13.02 -12.41 4.69
CA GLY A 90 13.68 -11.18 5.12
C GLY A 90 14.08 -10.26 3.96
N CYS A 91 13.37 -10.35 2.83
CA CYS A 91 13.58 -9.52 1.66
C CYS A 91 12.62 -8.33 1.69
N LEU A 92 13.18 -7.12 1.60
CA LEU A 92 12.39 -5.90 1.50
C LEU A 92 11.77 -5.79 0.10
N VAL A 93 10.52 -5.34 0.01
CA VAL A 93 9.89 -4.98 -1.26
C VAL A 93 9.65 -3.48 -1.24
N VAL A 94 10.15 -2.79 -2.28
CA VAL A 94 9.96 -1.35 -2.47
C VAL A 94 9.30 -1.09 -3.82
N ASN A 95 8.49 -0.04 -3.92
CA ASN A 95 7.86 0.38 -5.16
C ASN A 95 8.14 1.86 -5.49
N ALA A 96 7.55 2.36 -6.58
CA ALA A 96 7.65 3.77 -7.00
C ALA A 96 6.23 4.38 -7.08
N PRO A 97 5.67 4.85 -5.94
CA PRO A 97 4.28 5.26 -5.86
C PRO A 97 4.00 6.68 -6.37
N THR A 98 5.01 7.55 -6.47
CA THR A 98 4.76 8.99 -6.66
C THR A 98 4.89 9.43 -8.11
N ALA A 99 5.87 8.89 -8.85
CA ALA A 99 6.27 9.41 -10.16
C ALA A 99 5.22 9.33 -11.27
N ASN A 100 4.18 8.50 -11.12
CA ASN A 100 3.11 8.38 -12.12
C ASN A 100 1.83 9.18 -11.78
N THR A 101 1.78 9.88 -10.64
CA THR A 101 0.56 10.55 -10.16
C THR A 101 -0.01 11.53 -11.18
N VAL A 102 0.85 12.39 -11.74
CA VAL A 102 0.46 13.41 -12.72
C VAL A 102 -0.01 12.76 -14.02
N ALA A 103 0.78 11.82 -14.56
CA ALA A 103 0.44 11.12 -15.80
C ALA A 103 -0.90 10.37 -15.71
N ALA A 104 -1.16 9.70 -14.58
CA ALA A 104 -2.40 8.97 -14.37
C ALA A 104 -3.60 9.92 -14.24
N ALA A 105 -3.41 11.08 -13.58
CA ALA A 105 -4.45 12.11 -13.48
C ALA A 105 -4.76 12.73 -14.84
N GLU A 106 -3.74 13.06 -15.63
CA GLU A 106 -3.90 13.57 -17.00
C GLU A 106 -4.64 12.57 -17.89
N HIS A 107 -4.30 11.28 -17.81
CA HIS A 107 -4.98 10.22 -18.55
C HIS A 107 -6.44 10.07 -18.13
N GLY A 108 -6.73 10.15 -16.82
CA GLY A 108 -8.10 10.16 -16.30
C GLY A 108 -8.94 11.32 -16.86
N ILE A 109 -8.38 12.54 -16.88
CA ILE A 109 -9.03 13.72 -17.48
C ILE A 109 -9.19 13.55 -18.99
N ALA A 110 -8.20 12.99 -19.68
CA ALA A 110 -8.28 12.71 -21.11
C ALA A 110 -9.43 11.74 -21.42
N LEU A 111 -9.56 10.64 -20.67
CA LEU A 111 -10.66 9.68 -20.84
C LEU A 111 -12.02 10.28 -20.47
N LEU A 112 -12.10 11.08 -19.40
CA LEU A 112 -13.31 11.81 -19.02
C LEU A 112 -13.81 12.71 -20.15
N THR A 113 -12.91 13.54 -20.68
CA THR A 113 -13.25 14.47 -21.77
C THR A 113 -13.53 13.74 -23.08
N ALA A 114 -12.81 12.64 -23.36
CA ALA A 114 -13.06 11.78 -24.52
C ALA A 114 -14.47 11.16 -24.47
N MET A 115 -14.89 10.62 -23.32
CA MET A 115 -16.24 10.08 -23.14
C MET A 115 -17.31 11.17 -23.20
N ALA A 116 -17.11 12.29 -22.52
CA ALA A 116 -18.07 13.40 -22.51
C ALA A 116 -18.41 13.90 -23.93
N ARG A 117 -17.49 13.69 -24.88
CA ARG A 117 -17.60 14.17 -26.27
C ARG A 117 -17.68 13.05 -27.32
N ASN A 118 -17.81 11.78 -26.92
CA ASN A 118 -17.86 10.62 -27.81
C ASN A 118 -16.68 10.56 -28.79
N ILE A 119 -15.47 10.93 -28.35
CA ILE A 119 -14.33 11.13 -29.25
C ILE A 119 -13.96 9.86 -30.01
N ALA A 120 -13.88 8.71 -29.32
CA ALA A 120 -13.50 7.44 -29.94
C ALA A 120 -14.50 7.02 -31.03
N GLN A 121 -15.80 7.10 -30.73
CA GLN A 121 -16.87 6.73 -31.67
C GLN A 121 -16.94 7.69 -32.86
N ALA A 122 -16.73 8.99 -32.62
CA ALA A 122 -16.67 9.99 -33.66
C ALA A 122 -15.48 9.77 -34.60
N ASP A 123 -14.27 9.56 -34.06
CA ASP A 123 -13.05 9.25 -34.81
C ASP A 123 -13.21 7.99 -35.67
N ALA A 124 -13.68 6.89 -35.06
CA ALA A 124 -13.93 5.64 -35.78
C ALA A 124 -14.93 5.82 -36.93
N SER A 125 -15.98 6.62 -36.74
CA SER A 125 -16.96 6.87 -37.80
C SER A 125 -16.38 7.63 -38.99
N VAL A 126 -15.53 8.63 -38.73
CA VAL A 126 -14.87 9.42 -39.77
C VAL A 126 -13.86 8.55 -40.53
N LYS A 127 -13.06 7.74 -39.83
CA LYS A 127 -12.13 6.77 -40.44
C LYS A 127 -12.86 5.72 -41.30
N ALA A 128 -14.09 5.36 -40.95
CA ALA A 128 -14.96 4.50 -41.74
C ALA A 128 -15.69 5.24 -42.89
N GLY A 129 -15.36 6.50 -43.17
CA GLY A 129 -15.94 7.31 -44.25
C GLY A 129 -17.35 7.86 -43.96
N LYS A 130 -17.80 7.83 -42.71
CA LYS A 130 -19.14 8.28 -42.30
C LYS A 130 -19.07 9.65 -41.60
N TRP A 131 -19.94 10.59 -41.99
CA TRP A 131 -20.04 11.91 -41.37
C TRP A 131 -21.30 12.03 -40.50
N LEU A 132 -21.22 11.54 -39.25
CA LEU A 132 -22.37 11.36 -38.36
C LEU A 132 -22.52 12.46 -37.30
N ARG A 133 -22.38 13.73 -37.70
CA ARG A 133 -22.40 14.88 -36.78
C ARG A 133 -23.64 14.94 -35.89
N SER A 134 -24.83 14.62 -36.42
CA SER A 134 -26.09 14.65 -35.66
C SER A 134 -26.27 13.48 -34.70
N LYS A 135 -25.51 12.38 -34.87
CA LYS A 135 -25.58 11.19 -34.01
C LYS A 135 -24.92 11.45 -32.65
N TYR A 136 -23.79 12.17 -32.64
CA TYR A 136 -22.95 12.31 -31.45
C TYR A 136 -23.21 13.65 -30.76
N VAL A 137 -24.07 13.63 -29.75
CA VAL A 137 -24.32 14.77 -28.85
C VAL A 137 -23.50 14.58 -27.58
N GLY A 138 -22.58 15.50 -27.31
CA GLY A 138 -21.77 15.48 -26.10
C GLY A 138 -22.47 16.11 -24.90
N VAL A 139 -21.94 15.86 -23.71
CA VAL A 139 -22.36 16.51 -22.46
C VAL A 139 -21.36 17.60 -22.12
N SER A 140 -21.85 18.81 -21.80
CA SER A 140 -21.00 19.88 -21.29
C SER A 140 -20.56 19.56 -19.87
N LEU A 141 -19.26 19.64 -19.60
CA LEU A 141 -18.71 19.54 -18.25
C LEU A 141 -18.82 20.88 -17.48
N VAL A 142 -19.43 21.91 -18.08
CA VAL A 142 -19.45 23.29 -17.54
C VAL A 142 -20.88 23.78 -17.32
N ALA A 143 -21.18 24.10 -16.05
CA ALA A 143 -22.03 25.24 -15.68
C ALA A 143 -21.70 25.74 -14.25
N ASP A 144 -22.32 25.23 -13.19
CA ASP A 144 -22.20 25.59 -11.75
C ASP A 144 -20.84 25.47 -10.99
N ARG A 145 -20.07 24.38 -11.19
CA ARG A 145 -19.58 23.63 -10.01
C ARG A 145 -18.27 22.81 -10.15
N ALA A 146 -17.28 23.31 -10.88
CA ALA A 146 -15.91 23.25 -10.35
C ALA A 146 -15.66 24.42 -9.35
N ARG A 147 -16.65 25.32 -9.17
CA ARG A 147 -16.47 26.76 -8.93
C ARG A 147 -15.68 27.25 -7.71
N ALA A 148 -15.14 26.41 -6.84
CA ALA A 148 -14.10 26.85 -5.91
C ALA A 148 -13.14 25.72 -5.47
N ILE A 149 -12.98 24.67 -6.29
CA ILE A 149 -12.20 23.43 -6.04
C ILE A 149 -12.93 22.37 -5.18
N GLY A 150 -14.00 22.73 -4.45
CA GLY A 150 -15.23 21.95 -4.16
C GLY A 150 -15.20 20.41 -4.10
N VAL A 151 -14.22 19.78 -3.43
CA VAL A 151 -14.25 18.34 -3.11
C VAL A 151 -15.06 18.14 -1.83
N GLU A 152 -16.12 17.34 -1.89
CA GLU A 152 -16.95 16.94 -0.75
C GLU A 152 -16.71 15.46 -0.45
N LEU A 153 -16.47 15.13 0.82
CA LEU A 153 -16.37 13.74 1.27
C LEU A 153 -17.80 13.18 1.38
N LEU A 154 -18.15 12.29 0.45
CA LEU A 154 -19.40 11.55 0.48
C LEU A 154 -19.13 10.10 0.86
N SER A 155 -20.13 9.45 1.44
CA SER A 155 -20.11 7.99 1.52
C SER A 155 -20.16 7.37 0.11
N PHE A 156 -19.71 6.13 0.00
CA PHE A 156 -19.71 5.42 -1.28
C PHE A 156 -21.11 5.36 -1.91
N ASP A 157 -22.15 5.01 -1.13
CA ASP A 157 -23.53 4.91 -1.61
C ASP A 157 -24.07 6.26 -2.10
N GLU A 158 -23.77 7.36 -1.40
CA GLU A 158 -24.17 8.71 -1.81
C GLU A 158 -23.48 9.14 -3.11
N ALA A 159 -22.19 8.82 -3.25
CA ALA A 159 -21.42 9.14 -4.43
C ALA A 159 -21.98 8.43 -5.67
N ILE A 160 -22.20 7.11 -5.61
CA ILE A 160 -22.69 6.34 -6.77
C ILE A 160 -24.14 6.70 -7.14
N ALA A 161 -24.98 7.06 -6.16
CA ALA A 161 -26.38 7.40 -6.40
C ALA A 161 -26.56 8.79 -7.02
N SER A 162 -25.62 9.71 -6.79
CA SER A 162 -25.72 11.10 -7.23
C SER A 162 -24.83 11.44 -8.43
N ALA A 163 -23.83 10.63 -8.75
CA ALA A 163 -22.87 10.92 -9.80
C ALA A 163 -23.41 10.74 -11.23
N ASP A 164 -23.09 11.70 -12.10
CA ASP A 164 -23.26 11.55 -13.56
C ASP A 164 -21.99 10.96 -14.23
N PHE A 165 -20.83 11.17 -13.59
CA PHE A 165 -19.53 10.61 -13.94
C PHE A 165 -18.86 10.04 -12.69
N ILE A 166 -18.32 8.82 -12.77
CA ILE A 166 -17.58 8.17 -11.68
C ILE A 166 -16.18 7.85 -12.19
N SER A 167 -15.14 8.28 -11.47
CA SER A 167 -13.74 7.96 -11.76
C SER A 167 -13.11 7.24 -10.57
N LEU A 168 -12.55 6.05 -10.81
CA LEU A 168 -12.00 5.20 -9.77
C LEU A 168 -10.48 5.42 -9.62
N HIS A 169 -10.04 5.62 -8.38
CA HIS A 169 -8.65 5.89 -8.00
C HIS A 169 -8.24 5.15 -6.73
N MET A 170 -8.68 3.90 -6.59
CA MET A 170 -8.45 3.07 -5.40
C MET A 170 -7.51 1.89 -5.71
N PRO A 171 -6.74 1.41 -4.71
CA PRO A 171 -5.99 0.16 -4.85
C PRO A 171 -6.94 -1.03 -4.96
N LEU A 172 -6.45 -2.16 -5.49
CA LEU A 172 -7.14 -3.44 -5.44
C LEU A 172 -6.78 -4.16 -4.13
N VAL A 173 -7.76 -4.31 -3.25
CA VAL A 173 -7.67 -5.05 -1.99
C VAL A 173 -8.97 -5.83 -1.79
N ALA A 174 -9.05 -6.70 -0.79
CA ALA A 174 -10.26 -7.47 -0.50
C ALA A 174 -11.52 -6.58 -0.37
N ALA A 175 -11.39 -5.39 0.23
CA ALA A 175 -12.49 -4.44 0.39
C ALA A 175 -12.91 -3.69 -0.89
N THR A 176 -12.04 -3.60 -1.90
CA THR A 176 -12.32 -2.87 -3.16
C THR A 176 -12.49 -3.80 -4.36
N SER A 177 -12.21 -5.09 -4.20
CA SER A 177 -12.44 -6.11 -5.21
C SER A 177 -13.93 -6.17 -5.55
N LYS A 178 -14.26 -6.02 -6.84
CA LYS A 178 -15.62 -6.02 -7.37
C LYS A 178 -16.56 -5.06 -6.62
N MET A 179 -16.00 -3.93 -6.17
CA MET A 179 -16.75 -2.88 -5.49
C MET A 179 -17.85 -2.32 -6.39
N LEU A 180 -17.61 -2.19 -7.70
CA LEU A 180 -18.68 -1.97 -8.67
C LEU A 180 -19.19 -3.31 -9.21
N ASN A 181 -20.37 -3.71 -8.77
CA ASN A 181 -21.07 -4.96 -9.11
C ASN A 181 -22.56 -4.71 -9.40
N ASP A 182 -23.30 -5.78 -9.69
CA ASP A 182 -24.74 -5.75 -10.03
C ASP A 182 -25.57 -4.93 -9.02
N GLU A 183 -25.32 -5.06 -7.71
CA GLU A 183 -26.05 -4.35 -6.67
C GLU A 183 -25.75 -2.85 -6.68
N THR A 184 -24.48 -2.48 -6.84
CA THR A 184 -24.08 -1.07 -6.87
C THR A 184 -24.51 -0.38 -8.15
N PHE A 185 -24.47 -1.05 -9.31
CA PHE A 185 -24.97 -0.50 -10.56
C PHE A 185 -26.48 -0.20 -10.49
N ALA A 186 -27.25 -1.05 -9.80
CA ALA A 186 -28.69 -0.82 -9.61
C ALA A 186 -29.01 0.47 -8.82
N LYS A 187 -28.07 0.97 -8.01
CA LYS A 187 -28.21 2.23 -7.24
C LYS A 187 -27.82 3.47 -8.03
N MET A 188 -27.16 3.32 -9.18
CA MET A 188 -26.64 4.45 -9.95
C MET A 188 -27.72 5.14 -10.77
N LYS A 189 -27.46 6.40 -11.13
CA LYS A 189 -28.27 7.11 -12.14
C LYS A 189 -28.21 6.38 -13.48
N LYS A 190 -29.38 6.24 -14.12
CA LYS A 190 -29.44 5.75 -15.50
C LYS A 190 -28.70 6.71 -16.43
N GLY A 191 -27.77 6.18 -17.22
CA GLY A 191 -26.90 6.92 -18.12
C GLY A 191 -25.59 7.41 -17.49
N VAL A 192 -25.21 6.90 -16.31
CA VAL A 192 -23.92 7.20 -15.67
C VAL A 192 -22.75 6.78 -16.57
N ARG A 193 -21.62 7.48 -16.43
CA ARG A 193 -20.38 7.16 -17.16
C ARG A 193 -19.27 6.82 -16.18
N ILE A 194 -18.47 5.80 -16.50
CA ILE A 194 -17.50 5.22 -15.58
C ILE A 194 -16.10 5.26 -16.17
N ILE A 195 -15.12 5.62 -15.33
CA ILE A 195 -13.71 5.67 -15.68
C ILE A 195 -12.95 4.80 -14.68
N ASN A 196 -12.15 3.87 -15.18
CA ASN A 196 -11.19 3.13 -14.37
C ASN A 196 -9.80 3.23 -14.98
N VAL A 197 -8.96 4.03 -14.33
CA VAL A 197 -7.51 4.16 -14.62
C VAL A 197 -6.65 3.68 -13.45
N ALA A 198 -7.25 2.95 -12.51
CA ALA A 198 -6.61 2.58 -11.25
C ALA A 198 -6.13 1.13 -11.25
N ARG A 199 -7.05 0.17 -11.06
CA ARG A 199 -6.75 -1.26 -11.03
C ARG A 199 -7.87 -2.07 -11.66
N GLY A 200 -7.49 -3.10 -12.43
CA GLY A 200 -8.40 -4.16 -12.85
C GLY A 200 -9.02 -4.87 -11.65
N GLY A 201 -10.20 -5.46 -11.82
CA GLY A 201 -10.89 -6.18 -10.74
C GLY A 201 -11.55 -5.33 -9.66
N VAL A 202 -11.39 -3.99 -9.66
CA VAL A 202 -12.22 -3.10 -8.82
C VAL A 202 -13.67 -3.06 -9.33
N ILE A 203 -13.83 -3.18 -10.64
CA ILE A 203 -15.12 -3.36 -11.31
C ILE A 203 -15.31 -4.85 -11.62
N ASP A 204 -16.47 -5.40 -11.29
CA ASP A 204 -16.91 -6.67 -11.86
C ASP A 204 -17.25 -6.46 -13.34
N GLU A 205 -16.36 -6.93 -14.22
CA GLU A 205 -16.45 -6.73 -15.67
C GLU A 205 -17.73 -7.33 -16.28
N GLU A 206 -18.22 -8.46 -15.74
CA GLU A 206 -19.46 -9.07 -16.21
C GLU A 206 -20.67 -8.21 -15.84
N ALA A 207 -20.69 -7.70 -14.60
CA ALA A 207 -21.73 -6.78 -14.15
C ALA A 207 -21.71 -5.47 -14.95
N LEU A 208 -20.52 -4.96 -15.31
CA LEU A 208 -20.39 -3.76 -16.15
C LEU A 208 -21.00 -3.98 -17.54
N VAL A 209 -20.75 -5.14 -18.16
CA VAL A 209 -21.37 -5.49 -19.46
C VAL A 209 -22.90 -5.46 -19.34
N LYS A 210 -23.46 -6.14 -18.33
CA LYS A 210 -24.92 -6.13 -18.10
C LYS A 210 -25.46 -4.72 -17.88
N ALA A 211 -24.75 -3.89 -17.13
CA ALA A 211 -25.16 -2.52 -16.84
C ALA A 211 -25.13 -1.62 -18.09
N ILE A 212 -24.17 -1.84 -19.00
CA ILE A 212 -24.11 -1.19 -20.32
C ILE A 212 -25.28 -1.64 -21.19
N ASP A 213 -25.51 -2.96 -21.29
CA ASP A 213 -26.60 -3.53 -22.09
C ASP A 213 -27.99 -3.06 -21.59
N ALA A 214 -28.16 -2.89 -20.28
CA ALA A 214 -29.36 -2.35 -19.65
C ALA A 214 -29.50 -0.81 -19.80
N GLY A 215 -28.47 -0.13 -20.31
CA GLY A 215 -28.41 1.33 -20.42
C GLY A 215 -28.36 2.05 -19.08
N ILE A 216 -28.00 1.36 -17.99
CA ILE A 216 -27.70 1.97 -16.70
C ILE A 216 -26.38 2.73 -16.84
N VAL A 217 -25.36 2.08 -17.38
CA VAL A 217 -24.09 2.73 -17.75
C VAL A 217 -24.16 3.12 -19.22
N ALA A 218 -24.09 4.41 -19.51
CA ALA A 218 -24.09 4.88 -20.90
C ALA A 218 -22.77 4.55 -21.60
N GLN A 219 -21.64 4.79 -20.93
CA GLN A 219 -20.30 4.58 -21.46
C GLN A 219 -19.32 4.25 -20.33
N ALA A 220 -18.28 3.49 -20.67
CA ALA A 220 -17.15 3.25 -19.79
C ALA A 220 -15.82 3.57 -20.49
N ALA A 221 -14.83 4.02 -19.74
CA ALA A 221 -13.45 4.15 -20.18
C ALA A 221 -12.56 3.33 -19.25
N LEU A 222 -11.90 2.31 -19.80
CA LEU A 222 -11.11 1.33 -19.06
C LEU A 222 -9.67 1.37 -19.58
N ASP A 223 -8.74 1.72 -18.69
CA ASP A 223 -7.31 1.60 -18.95
C ASP A 223 -6.73 0.28 -18.39
N VAL A 224 -7.47 -0.37 -17.50
CA VAL A 224 -7.04 -1.54 -16.74
C VAL A 224 -8.12 -2.61 -16.77
N PHE A 225 -7.70 -3.89 -16.77
CA PHE A 225 -8.57 -5.06 -16.87
C PHE A 225 -8.20 -6.10 -15.80
N THR A 226 -9.14 -6.96 -15.41
CA THR A 226 -8.86 -8.06 -14.47
C THR A 226 -7.78 -9.00 -14.99
N GLU A 227 -7.80 -9.28 -16.29
CA GLU A 227 -6.75 -10.00 -16.99
C GLU A 227 -6.17 -9.10 -18.09
N GLU A 228 -4.86 -8.94 -18.09
CA GLU A 228 -4.14 -8.10 -19.05
C GLU A 228 -3.07 -8.95 -19.78
N PRO A 229 -3.12 -9.06 -21.12
CA PRO A 229 -4.08 -8.43 -22.03
C PRO A 229 -5.49 -9.07 -21.96
N PRO A 230 -6.57 -8.28 -22.16
CA PRO A 230 -7.93 -8.83 -22.16
C PRO A 230 -8.13 -9.79 -23.34
N ALA A 231 -9.03 -10.77 -23.15
CA ALA A 231 -9.39 -11.72 -24.19
C ALA A 231 -9.93 -11.01 -25.45
N LYS A 232 -9.60 -11.54 -26.64
CA LYS A 232 -10.00 -10.94 -27.93
C LYS A 232 -11.51 -10.87 -28.13
N ASP A 233 -12.24 -11.77 -27.50
CA ASP A 233 -13.70 -11.87 -27.48
C ASP A 233 -14.33 -11.18 -26.28
N SER A 234 -13.55 -10.40 -25.50
CA SER A 234 -14.07 -9.58 -24.41
C SER A 234 -15.18 -8.65 -24.93
N LYS A 235 -16.37 -8.80 -24.35
CA LYS A 235 -17.54 -7.96 -24.67
C LYS A 235 -17.29 -6.49 -24.36
N LEU A 236 -16.44 -6.20 -23.36
CA LEU A 236 -16.05 -4.83 -23.04
C LEU A 236 -15.19 -4.24 -24.17
N VAL A 237 -14.20 -4.97 -24.65
CA VAL A 237 -13.30 -4.51 -25.74
C VAL A 237 -14.05 -4.35 -27.06
N GLN A 238 -15.06 -5.17 -27.32
CA GLN A 238 -15.87 -5.12 -28.55
C GLN A 238 -16.99 -4.08 -28.52
N SER A 239 -17.32 -3.54 -27.34
CA SER A 239 -18.44 -2.61 -27.19
C SER A 239 -18.12 -1.22 -27.73
N GLU A 240 -19.00 -0.67 -28.57
CA GLU A 240 -18.87 0.71 -29.06
C GLU A 240 -19.05 1.76 -27.96
N ASN A 241 -19.60 1.38 -26.81
CA ASN A 241 -19.80 2.24 -25.64
C ASN A 241 -18.62 2.21 -24.66
N VAL A 242 -17.57 1.43 -24.97
CA VAL A 242 -16.38 1.32 -24.13
C VAL A 242 -15.18 1.90 -24.87
N ILE A 243 -14.46 2.81 -24.20
CA ILE A 243 -13.11 3.23 -24.60
C ILE A 243 -12.13 2.34 -23.84
N ALA A 244 -11.30 1.59 -24.56
CA ALA A 244 -10.27 0.74 -23.97
C ALA A 244 -8.87 1.29 -24.31
N THR A 245 -8.01 1.45 -23.31
CA THR A 245 -6.60 1.77 -23.49
C THR A 245 -5.72 0.71 -22.82
N PRO A 246 -4.53 0.40 -23.37
CA PRO A 246 -3.70 -0.71 -22.89
C PRO A 246 -2.81 -0.28 -21.72
N HIS A 247 -3.41 0.06 -20.57
CA HIS A 247 -2.69 0.41 -19.33
C HIS A 247 -1.69 1.56 -19.53
N LEU A 248 -2.18 2.66 -20.11
CA LEU A 248 -1.39 3.82 -20.49
C LEU A 248 -1.24 4.87 -19.38
N GLY A 249 -1.89 4.73 -18.22
CA GLY A 249 -1.88 5.75 -17.17
C GLY A 249 -0.48 6.20 -16.71
N ALA A 250 0.55 5.37 -16.82
CA ALA A 250 1.94 5.72 -16.51
C ALA A 250 2.87 5.75 -17.75
N SER A 251 2.31 5.66 -18.96
CA SER A 251 3.05 5.51 -20.22
C SER A 251 3.45 6.87 -20.82
N THR A 252 4.08 7.73 -20.01
CA THR A 252 4.70 9.00 -20.43
C THR A 252 6.20 8.97 -20.19
N MET A 253 6.99 9.75 -20.95
CA MET A 253 8.45 9.77 -20.79
C MET A 253 8.85 10.21 -19.38
N GLU A 254 8.17 11.23 -18.87
CA GLU A 254 8.39 11.84 -17.56
C GLU A 254 8.09 10.86 -16.42
N ALA A 255 6.97 10.13 -16.49
CA ALA A 255 6.63 9.14 -15.47
C ALA A 255 7.59 7.96 -15.51
N GLN A 256 7.99 7.50 -16.71
CA GLN A 256 8.95 6.40 -16.86
C GLN A 256 10.33 6.75 -16.32
N GLU A 257 10.80 7.98 -16.55
CA GLU A 257 12.07 8.46 -16.01
C GLU A 257 11.99 8.64 -14.49
N GLY A 258 10.93 9.28 -13.98
CA GLY A 258 10.72 9.45 -12.53
C GLY A 258 10.63 8.12 -11.79
N VAL A 259 9.88 7.14 -12.32
CA VAL A 259 9.77 5.79 -11.74
C VAL A 259 11.13 5.09 -11.70
N ALA A 260 11.95 5.27 -12.76
CA ALA A 260 13.27 4.65 -12.83
C ALA A 260 14.23 5.20 -11.77
N ILE A 261 14.20 6.52 -11.52
CA ILE A 261 15.00 7.16 -10.48
C ILE A 261 14.50 6.75 -9.09
N GLU A 262 13.19 6.90 -8.84
CA GLU A 262 12.56 6.61 -7.54
C GLU A 262 12.84 5.16 -7.10
N ILE A 263 12.73 4.19 -8.01
CA ILE A 263 13.01 2.79 -7.67
C ILE A 263 14.49 2.52 -7.46
N ALA A 264 15.37 3.16 -8.24
CA ALA A 264 16.80 3.00 -8.10
C ALA A 264 17.28 3.53 -6.75
N GLU A 265 16.83 4.72 -6.36
CA GLU A 265 17.10 5.32 -5.05
C GLU A 265 16.56 4.46 -3.91
N ALA A 266 15.33 3.93 -4.04
CA ALA A 266 14.74 3.07 -3.02
C ALA A 266 15.55 1.77 -2.83
N VAL A 267 15.98 1.12 -3.92
CA VAL A 267 16.80 -0.09 -3.88
C VAL A 267 18.19 0.21 -3.30
N VAL A 268 18.83 1.30 -3.71
CA VAL A 268 20.14 1.72 -3.18
C VAL A 268 20.04 2.03 -1.69
N GLY A 269 19.02 2.79 -1.26
CA GLY A 269 18.76 3.09 0.15
C GLY A 269 18.54 1.82 0.97
N ALA A 270 17.74 0.89 0.47
CA ALA A 270 17.52 -0.41 1.11
C ALA A 270 18.83 -1.22 1.28
N LEU A 271 19.68 -1.26 0.25
CA LEU A 271 20.97 -1.95 0.31
C LEU A 271 21.97 -1.26 1.26
N LYS A 272 21.86 0.05 1.47
CA LYS A 272 22.62 0.80 2.49
C LYS A 272 22.08 0.59 3.91
N GLY A 273 20.91 -0.04 4.06
CA GLY A 273 20.22 -0.18 5.35
C GLY A 273 19.47 1.07 5.80
N GLU A 274 19.17 1.99 4.87
CA GLU A 274 18.35 3.17 5.13
C GLU A 274 16.86 2.79 5.21
N LEU A 275 16.06 3.63 5.87
CA LEU A 275 14.61 3.47 5.89
C LEU A 275 14.05 3.82 4.50
N ALA A 276 13.63 2.81 3.74
CA ALA A 276 12.95 3.02 2.47
C ALA A 276 11.49 3.45 2.72
N ALA A 277 11.18 4.72 2.45
CA ALA A 277 9.83 5.27 2.60
C ALA A 277 8.79 4.60 1.69
N THR A 278 9.24 3.92 0.63
CA THR A 278 8.41 3.20 -0.34
C THR A 278 8.36 1.69 -0.09
N ALA A 279 8.82 1.23 1.08
CA ALA A 279 8.70 -0.16 1.47
C ALA A 279 7.23 -0.56 1.63
N VAL A 280 6.83 -1.65 0.98
CA VAL A 280 5.43 -2.12 0.97
C VAL A 280 5.16 -3.25 1.96
N ASN A 281 6.20 -4.03 2.33
CA ASN A 281 6.10 -5.16 3.25
C ASN A 281 6.83 -4.89 4.58
N ALA A 282 7.08 -3.63 4.92
CA ALA A 282 7.65 -3.25 6.19
C ALA A 282 6.97 -1.97 6.71
N PRO A 283 6.41 -1.94 7.93
CA PRO A 283 5.75 -0.74 8.44
C PRO A 283 6.77 0.40 8.58
N MET A 284 6.33 1.63 8.30
CA MET A 284 7.15 2.83 8.40
C MET A 284 6.88 3.51 9.74
N VAL A 285 7.89 3.62 10.61
CA VAL A 285 7.81 4.46 11.80
C VAL A 285 8.44 5.81 11.45
N PRO A 286 7.70 6.94 11.53
CA PRO A 286 8.24 8.27 11.26
C PRO A 286 9.46 8.56 12.12
N ALA A 287 10.49 9.17 11.53
CA ALA A 287 11.73 9.53 12.24
C ALA A 287 11.49 10.47 13.44
N GLU A 288 10.38 11.21 13.44
CA GLU A 288 9.94 12.08 14.55
C GLU A 288 9.61 11.30 15.83
N LEU A 289 9.19 10.03 15.72
CA LEU A 289 9.03 9.11 16.85
C LEU A 289 10.37 8.57 17.39
N VAL A 290 11.45 8.71 16.61
CA VAL A 290 12.81 8.25 16.95
C VAL A 290 13.72 9.42 17.35
N ALA A 291 13.41 10.64 16.92
CA ALA A 291 14.23 11.82 17.14
C ALA A 291 13.36 13.07 17.38
N GLY A 292 12.97 13.30 18.64
CA GLY A 292 12.48 14.63 19.05
C GLY A 292 11.63 14.65 20.31
N GLY A 293 12.26 14.89 21.46
CA GLY A 293 11.59 15.26 22.72
C GLY A 293 11.56 14.14 23.74
N SER A 294 12.50 14.16 24.71
CA SER A 294 12.59 13.29 25.91
C SER A 294 12.26 11.78 25.77
N GLY A 295 12.22 11.25 24.55
CA GLY A 295 11.89 9.87 24.25
C GLY A 295 13.04 8.90 24.47
N VAL A 296 12.70 7.60 24.42
CA VAL A 296 13.58 6.45 24.63
C VAL A 296 14.83 6.55 23.74
N LYS A 297 15.99 6.81 24.36
CA LYS A 297 17.26 7.03 23.65
C LYS A 297 17.97 5.73 23.25
N SER A 298 17.61 4.61 23.88
CA SER A 298 18.18 3.29 23.64
C SER A 298 17.21 2.21 24.13
N VAL A 299 17.05 1.13 23.36
CA VAL A 299 16.32 -0.08 23.75
C VAL A 299 17.34 -1.22 23.80
N LYS A 300 17.42 -1.94 24.93
CA LYS A 300 18.25 -3.13 25.06
C LYS A 300 17.35 -4.36 25.06
N VAL A 301 17.48 -5.22 24.05
CA VAL A 301 16.71 -6.45 23.96
C VAL A 301 17.60 -7.65 24.27
N THR A 302 17.18 -8.45 25.25
CA THR A 302 17.84 -9.69 25.64
C THR A 302 16.92 -10.83 25.23
N TYR A 303 17.36 -11.69 24.31
CA TYR A 303 16.61 -12.86 23.87
C TYR A 303 17.37 -14.13 24.23
N ALA A 304 16.65 -15.22 24.49
CA ALA A 304 17.22 -16.56 24.66
C ALA A 304 16.64 -17.46 23.56
N SER A 305 17.48 -17.87 22.61
CA SER A 305 17.11 -18.82 21.55
C SER A 305 17.70 -20.20 21.84
N THR A 306 17.01 -21.27 21.44
CA THR A 306 17.56 -22.64 21.44
C THR A 306 18.50 -22.90 20.26
N ARG A 307 18.62 -21.95 19.30
CA ARG A 307 19.57 -22.01 18.18
C ARG A 307 20.88 -21.27 18.54
N ALA A 308 21.97 -21.68 17.91
CA ALA A 308 23.32 -21.18 18.19
C ALA A 308 23.38 -19.64 18.15
N PRO A 309 24.17 -19.00 19.04
CA PRO A 309 24.08 -17.57 19.35
C PRO A 309 24.39 -16.59 18.21
N ASP A 310 24.89 -17.06 17.07
CA ASP A 310 25.43 -16.20 16.00
C ASP A 310 24.54 -16.12 14.74
N ASP A 311 23.36 -16.74 14.74
CA ASP A 311 22.56 -16.95 13.51
C ASP A 311 21.37 -15.98 13.35
N LEU A 312 21.30 -14.93 14.17
CA LEU A 312 20.29 -13.88 14.04
C LEU A 312 20.95 -12.53 13.73
N ASP A 313 20.75 -12.03 12.51
CA ASP A 313 21.26 -10.71 12.12
C ASP A 313 20.62 -9.63 13.01
N THR A 314 21.43 -9.07 13.90
CA THR A 314 21.05 -8.05 14.87
C THR A 314 20.41 -6.81 14.24
N ARG A 315 20.60 -6.57 12.94
CA ARG A 315 19.94 -5.48 12.20
C ARG A 315 18.49 -5.81 11.83
N LEU A 316 18.22 -7.06 11.48
CA LEU A 316 16.88 -7.59 11.21
C LEU A 316 16.05 -7.63 12.51
N LEU A 317 16.65 -8.10 13.60
CA LEU A 317 16.01 -8.07 14.92
C LEU A 317 15.69 -6.61 15.33
N ARG A 318 16.65 -5.69 15.18
CA ARG A 318 16.46 -4.26 15.47
C ARG A 318 15.36 -3.63 14.61
N ALA A 319 15.27 -3.99 13.33
CA ALA A 319 14.20 -3.54 12.44
C ALA A 319 12.83 -4.08 12.84
N MET A 320 12.73 -5.38 13.20
CA MET A 320 11.49 -6.02 13.64
C MET A 320 10.99 -5.49 14.99
N ILE A 321 11.89 -5.22 15.94
CA ILE A 321 11.59 -4.61 17.24
C ILE A 321 11.10 -3.17 17.08
N THR A 322 11.71 -2.40 16.17
CA THR A 322 11.30 -1.01 15.89
C THR A 322 9.94 -0.97 15.16
N LYS A 323 9.46 -2.12 14.66
CA LYS A 323 8.31 -2.25 13.75
C LYS A 323 7.19 -3.15 14.29
N GLY A 324 7.25 -3.59 15.54
CA GLY A 324 6.17 -4.37 16.19
C GLY A 324 5.98 -5.80 15.65
N LEU A 325 6.93 -6.34 14.89
CA LEU A 325 6.81 -7.64 14.18
C LEU A 325 7.50 -8.77 14.97
N ILE A 326 7.10 -9.03 16.22
CA ILE A 326 7.49 -10.28 16.90
C ILE A 326 6.28 -11.21 16.92
N GLU A 327 6.25 -12.14 15.96
CA GLU A 327 5.40 -13.34 16.04
C GLU A 327 6.05 -14.40 16.99
N PRO A 328 5.25 -15.34 17.53
CA PRO A 328 5.37 -15.77 18.92
C PRO A 328 6.39 -16.88 19.10
N ILE A 329 7.54 -16.58 19.70
CA ILE A 329 8.42 -17.64 20.24
C ILE A 329 8.67 -17.51 21.76
N SER A 330 8.36 -16.38 22.40
CA SER A 330 8.29 -16.26 23.86
C SER A 330 7.89 -14.86 24.32
N ASN A 331 7.44 -14.73 25.57
CA ASN A 331 7.19 -13.47 26.28
C ASN A 331 8.24 -12.40 25.92
N VAL A 332 7.78 -11.27 25.37
CA VAL A 332 8.65 -10.14 25.02
C VAL A 332 8.70 -9.19 26.21
N LEU A 333 9.87 -9.11 26.84
CA LEU A 333 10.17 -8.10 27.85
C LEU A 333 10.56 -6.81 27.11
N CYS A 334 9.70 -5.81 27.11
CA CYS A 334 9.90 -4.55 26.40
C CYS A 334 10.37 -3.47 27.39
N GLU A 335 11.59 -2.95 27.19
CA GLU A 335 12.05 -1.77 27.91
C GLU A 335 11.55 -0.48 27.22
N PHE A 336 10.60 0.21 27.85
CA PHE A 336 10.19 1.56 27.44
C PHE A 336 11.01 2.59 28.23
N GLY A 337 12.07 3.13 27.65
CA GLY A 337 12.91 4.12 28.33
C GLY A 337 13.78 3.49 29.41
N SER A 338 13.51 3.79 30.69
CA SER A 338 14.14 3.13 31.85
C SER A 338 13.18 2.23 32.61
N PHE A 339 12.05 1.86 32.00
CA PHE A 339 11.01 1.02 32.58
C PHE A 339 10.99 -0.35 31.90
N GLU A 340 11.09 -1.42 32.68
CA GLU A 340 10.88 -2.78 32.20
C GLU A 340 9.38 -3.12 32.27
N VAL A 341 8.76 -3.45 31.13
CA VAL A 341 7.34 -3.81 31.04
C VAL A 341 7.17 -5.03 30.14
N ASP A 342 6.51 -6.07 30.64
CA ASP A 342 6.09 -7.22 29.82
C ASP A 342 4.92 -6.82 28.91
N VAL A 343 5.07 -7.00 27.60
CA VAL A 343 4.05 -6.62 26.62
C VAL A 343 3.82 -7.75 25.63
N SER A 344 2.55 -8.11 25.43
CA SER A 344 2.14 -8.93 24.28
C SER A 344 1.86 -8.02 23.09
N LEU A 345 2.37 -8.34 21.91
CA LEU A 345 2.17 -7.57 20.67
C LEU A 345 1.00 -8.13 19.84
N GLU A 346 -0.08 -8.52 20.52
CA GLU A 346 -1.31 -9.03 19.90
C GLU A 346 -2.48 -8.12 20.26
N GLY A 347 -3.35 -7.82 19.28
CA GLY A 347 -4.51 -6.96 19.46
C GLY A 347 -4.16 -5.46 19.53
N SER A 348 -4.94 -4.68 20.26
CA SER A 348 -4.67 -3.25 20.43
C SER A 348 -4.02 -2.95 21.79
N ILE A 349 -3.17 -1.94 21.85
CA ILE A 349 -2.39 -1.60 23.05
C ILE A 349 -2.68 -0.16 23.49
N ILE A 350 -2.87 0.03 24.79
CA ILE A 350 -2.85 1.33 25.45
C ILE A 350 -1.58 1.42 26.29
N LEU A 351 -0.79 2.47 26.07
CA LEU A 351 0.37 2.80 26.90
C LEU A 351 0.08 4.09 27.67
N CYS A 352 0.27 4.04 28.98
CA CYS A 352 0.08 5.19 29.87
C CYS A 352 1.40 5.49 30.59
N SER A 353 1.95 6.68 30.39
CA SER A 353 2.97 7.25 31.26
C SER A 353 2.29 7.91 32.45
N GLN A 354 2.71 7.57 33.66
CA GLN A 354 1.99 7.96 34.87
C GLN A 354 2.89 8.05 36.10
N VAL A 355 2.39 8.70 37.15
CA VAL A 355 2.98 8.63 38.48
C VAL A 355 2.44 7.39 39.21
N ASP A 356 3.34 6.52 39.71
CA ASP A 356 3.01 5.32 40.48
C ASP A 356 2.23 5.68 41.75
N GLN A 357 0.93 5.36 41.75
CA GLN A 357 0.08 5.54 42.92
C GLN A 357 -0.96 4.41 43.04
N PRO A 358 -1.45 4.12 44.26
CA PRO A 358 -2.48 3.13 44.48
C PRO A 358 -3.74 3.38 43.65
N GLY A 359 -4.27 2.32 43.07
CA GLY A 359 -5.57 2.33 42.38
C GLY A 359 -5.51 2.68 40.89
N MET A 360 -4.34 2.93 40.30
CA MET A 360 -4.24 3.27 38.86
C MET A 360 -4.74 2.16 37.94
N ILE A 361 -4.25 0.94 38.13
CA ILE A 361 -4.68 -0.25 37.36
C ILE A 361 -6.20 -0.42 37.47
N GLY A 362 -6.73 -0.32 38.69
CA GLY A 362 -8.17 -0.44 38.95
C GLY A 362 -9.01 0.63 38.24
N LYS A 363 -8.58 1.90 38.28
CA LYS A 363 -9.29 3.00 37.61
C LYS A 363 -9.36 2.81 36.10
N VAL A 364 -8.24 2.46 35.46
CA VAL A 364 -8.21 2.25 34.01
C VAL A 364 -8.98 0.99 33.62
N GLY A 365 -8.82 -0.10 34.38
CA GLY A 365 -9.60 -1.32 34.19
C GLY A 365 -11.11 -1.11 34.35
N SER A 366 -11.55 -0.27 35.30
CA SER A 366 -12.98 0.07 35.43
C SER A 366 -13.51 0.87 34.24
N ILE A 367 -12.75 1.83 33.69
CA ILE A 367 -13.17 2.59 32.51
C ILE A 367 -13.40 1.65 31.32
N LEU A 368 -12.46 0.73 31.08
CA LEU A 368 -12.56 -0.26 30.01
C LEU A 368 -13.73 -1.23 30.24
N GLY A 369 -13.89 -1.73 31.47
CA GLY A 369 -14.96 -2.65 31.84
C GLY A 369 -16.37 -2.05 31.74
N GLU A 370 -16.54 -0.75 32.04
CA GLU A 370 -17.84 -0.07 31.89
C GLU A 370 -18.35 -0.02 30.44
N GLU A 371 -17.44 -0.08 29.47
CA GLU A 371 -17.76 -0.13 28.04
C GLU A 371 -17.61 -1.53 27.43
N ASN A 372 -17.50 -2.55 28.29
CA ASN A 372 -17.38 -3.96 27.89
C ASN A 372 -16.18 -4.22 26.95
N VAL A 373 -15.05 -3.56 27.20
CA VAL A 373 -13.78 -3.82 26.52
C VAL A 373 -12.98 -4.82 27.34
N ASN A 374 -12.62 -5.96 26.75
CA ASN A 374 -11.84 -6.96 27.45
C ASN A 374 -10.34 -6.59 27.50
N VAL A 375 -9.68 -6.96 28.60
CA VAL A 375 -8.26 -6.69 28.83
C VAL A 375 -7.50 -8.00 28.75
N SER A 376 -6.64 -8.15 27.74
CA SER A 376 -5.84 -9.36 27.52
C SER A 376 -4.62 -9.43 28.43
N PHE A 377 -3.96 -8.30 28.68
CA PHE A 377 -2.91 -8.18 29.68
C PHE A 377 -2.82 -6.76 30.25
N MET A 378 -2.27 -6.65 31.46
CA MET A 378 -1.85 -5.39 32.05
C MET A 378 -0.50 -5.58 32.73
N SER A 379 0.45 -4.72 32.40
CA SER A 379 1.80 -4.76 32.96
C SER A 379 2.24 -3.35 33.34
N VAL A 380 2.96 -3.23 34.45
CA VAL A 380 3.41 -1.93 34.99
C VAL A 380 4.88 -2.02 35.33
N GLY A 381 5.68 -1.21 34.65
CA GLY A 381 7.08 -0.97 34.97
C GLY A 381 7.23 0.35 35.70
N ARG A 382 8.01 0.38 36.78
CA ARG A 382 8.29 1.61 37.55
C ARG A 382 9.78 1.73 37.84
N ILE A 383 10.32 2.95 37.77
CA ILE A 383 11.72 3.23 38.13
C ILE A 383 11.93 3.05 39.65
N ALA A 384 10.98 3.56 40.44
CA ALA A 384 10.97 3.45 41.89
C ALA A 384 9.54 3.63 42.42
N PRO A 385 9.22 3.13 43.62
CA PRO A 385 7.92 3.35 44.24
C PRO A 385 7.56 4.84 44.32
N ARG A 386 6.32 5.20 43.95
CA ARG A 386 5.81 6.59 43.99
C ARG A 386 6.53 7.59 43.06
N LYS A 387 7.24 7.08 42.05
CA LYS A 387 7.87 7.88 40.98
C LYS A 387 7.15 7.61 39.67
N GLN A 388 7.77 7.94 38.54
CA GLN A 388 7.21 7.63 37.23
C GLN A 388 7.08 6.11 37.04
N ALA A 389 6.10 5.72 36.25
CA ALA A 389 5.80 4.37 35.83
C ALA A 389 5.19 4.40 34.43
N VAL A 390 5.32 3.28 33.71
CA VAL A 390 4.64 3.01 32.46
C VAL A 390 3.73 1.82 32.68
N MET A 391 2.47 1.99 32.28
CA MET A 391 1.48 0.92 32.27
C MET A 391 1.12 0.58 30.83
N ALA A 392 1.33 -0.68 30.45
CA ALA A 392 0.92 -1.24 29.18
C ALA A 392 -0.32 -2.11 29.38
N ILE A 393 -1.27 -1.98 28.47
CA ILE A 393 -2.58 -2.63 28.55
C ILE A 393 -2.89 -3.18 27.16
N GLY A 394 -3.04 -4.49 27.05
CA GLY A 394 -3.61 -5.13 25.87
C GLY A 394 -5.13 -5.16 25.98
N VAL A 395 -5.82 -4.81 24.89
CA VAL A 395 -7.28 -4.89 24.76
C VAL A 395 -7.65 -5.67 23.50
N ASP A 396 -8.71 -6.47 23.61
CA ASP A 396 -9.17 -7.33 22.51
C ASP A 396 -9.95 -6.54 21.46
N GLU A 397 -10.67 -5.50 21.90
CA GLU A 397 -11.45 -4.61 21.04
C GLU A 397 -10.99 -3.15 21.15
N GLU A 398 -11.17 -2.39 20.06
CA GLU A 398 -10.88 -0.96 20.05
C GLU A 398 -11.79 -0.22 21.06
N PRO A 399 -11.23 0.45 22.09
CA PRO A 399 -12.03 1.21 23.02
C PRO A 399 -12.68 2.41 22.34
N SER A 400 -13.88 2.78 22.76
CA SER A 400 -14.54 3.96 22.19
C SER A 400 -13.72 5.24 22.45
N LYS A 401 -13.90 6.25 21.58
CA LYS A 401 -13.30 7.58 21.78
C LYS A 401 -13.63 8.19 23.16
N LYS A 402 -14.79 7.83 23.74
CA LYS A 402 -15.21 8.27 25.06
C LYS A 402 -14.37 7.59 26.16
N SER A 403 -14.13 6.29 26.06
CA SER A 403 -13.23 5.56 26.97
C SER A 403 -11.80 6.09 26.91
N LEU A 404 -11.24 6.25 25.70
CA LEU A 404 -9.88 6.78 25.54
C LEU A 404 -9.73 8.18 26.15
N LYS A 405 -10.73 9.05 25.95
CA LYS A 405 -10.76 10.38 26.58
C LYS A 405 -10.80 10.30 28.10
N ARG A 406 -11.64 9.43 28.67
CA ARG A 406 -11.74 9.23 30.13
C ARG A 406 -10.45 8.69 30.73
N ILE A 407 -9.72 7.85 30.01
CA ILE A 407 -8.40 7.36 30.42
C ILE A 407 -7.42 8.54 30.46
N GLY A 408 -7.34 9.34 29.39
CA GLY A 408 -6.47 10.53 29.36
C GLY A 408 -6.78 11.59 30.43
N GLU A 409 -8.01 11.64 30.93
CA GLU A 409 -8.44 12.57 32.01
C GLU A 409 -8.12 12.06 33.42
N VAL A 410 -7.56 10.84 33.57
CA VAL A 410 -7.15 10.32 34.88
C VAL A 410 -5.99 11.18 35.41
N PRO A 411 -6.12 11.84 36.58
CA PRO A 411 -5.19 12.91 37.01
C PRO A 411 -3.70 12.55 37.16
N ALA A 412 -3.36 11.27 37.20
CA ALA A 412 -1.97 10.82 37.33
C ALA A 412 -1.39 10.23 36.04
N ILE A 413 -2.17 10.20 34.96
CA ILE A 413 -1.68 9.90 33.63
C ILE A 413 -1.15 11.21 33.06
N GLU A 414 0.17 11.22 32.82
CA GLU A 414 0.86 12.38 32.26
C GLU A 414 0.71 12.36 30.73
N GLU A 415 0.81 11.17 30.13
CA GLU A 415 0.68 10.95 28.69
C GLU A 415 0.05 9.58 28.45
N PHE A 416 -0.76 9.45 27.39
CA PHE A 416 -1.23 8.14 26.94
C PHE A 416 -1.28 8.06 25.41
N VAL A 417 -1.12 6.85 24.90
CA VAL A 417 -1.29 6.54 23.48
C VAL A 417 -2.07 5.24 23.33
N TYR A 418 -2.91 5.21 22.30
CA TYR A 418 -3.57 4.01 21.83
C TYR A 418 -2.95 3.60 20.49
N LEU A 419 -2.61 2.32 20.36
CA LEU A 419 -1.99 1.73 19.19
C LEU A 419 -2.89 0.57 18.73
N ASN A 420 -3.33 0.61 17.48
CA ASN A 420 -3.95 -0.53 16.82
C ASN A 420 -2.84 -1.25 16.04
N LEU A 421 -2.47 -2.47 16.47
CA LEU A 421 -1.36 -3.23 15.91
C LEU A 421 -1.79 -4.14 14.76
#